data_AF-A0A096P798-F1
#
_entry.id   AF-A0A096P798-F1
#
_cell.length_a   1.000
_cell.length_b   1.000
_cell.length_c   1.000
_cell.angle_alpha   90.00
_cell.angle_beta   90.00
_cell.angle_gamma   90.00
#
_symmetry.space_group_name_H-M   'P 1'
#
loop_
_entity.id
_entity.type
_entity.pdbx_description
1 polymer ?
#
loop_
_entity_poly.entity_id
_entity_poly.type
_entity_poly.pdbx_seq_one_letter_code
_entity_poly.pdbx_strand_id
1 'polypeptide(L)'
;MARDGAYGRAIDVCDVEDDGAATRARLYRSTRGRGGDARAPPLARVLGEKVRFPSRASVALRAAGARARWTCDDRGCRVEGFDAAEASADGPWRSLEAYVKLAIWDGLLARTEATRAAGDVEVFAPRNGTNVMWHRDGYLPGEYIGHALVDVGEGGEDVGGRWFEHALADDDASDASTTDAEHVVDFGNQSIATRLVCAENFVPIDASGGALVVFEDAVAFHRSPKTASRALERESRAIARFNFSAYDACGRTVRLASPPNATWRPFDDRDRIAELSGVDVARYVADPR
;
A
#
# COMPACT_ATOMS: atom_id res chain seq x y z
N MET A 1 -24.87 -10.52 -6.50
CA MET A 1 -24.91 -11.92 -6.02
C MET A 1 -23.49 -12.39 -5.89
N ALA A 2 -23.12 -12.88 -4.71
CA ALA A 2 -21.78 -13.38 -4.40
C ALA A 2 -21.48 -14.63 -5.22
N ARG A 3 -20.31 -14.65 -5.87
CA ARG A 3 -19.65 -15.79 -6.50
C ARG A 3 -18.15 -15.58 -6.30
N ASP A 4 -17.53 -16.59 -5.69
CA ASP A 4 -16.29 -16.51 -4.90
C ASP A 4 -15.00 -16.58 -5.74
N GLY A 5 -13.92 -15.98 -5.23
CA GLY A 5 -12.56 -16.51 -5.39
C GLY A 5 -11.40 -15.64 -4.85
N ALA A 6 -10.37 -16.22 -4.22
CA ALA A 6 -9.18 -15.59 -3.59
C ALA A 6 -7.85 -15.84 -4.33
N TYR A 7 -6.89 -14.91 -4.34
CA TYR A 7 -5.48 -15.34 -4.34
C TYR A 7 -4.95 -15.12 -2.94
N GLY A 8 -4.85 -16.24 -2.23
CA GLY A 8 -4.36 -16.26 -0.88
C GLY A 8 -5.20 -17.01 0.10
N ARG A 9 -5.09 -18.36 0.13
CA ARG A 9 -5.63 -19.16 1.26
C ARG A 9 -5.10 -18.67 2.61
N ALA A 10 -3.96 -17.98 2.57
CA ALA A 10 -3.28 -17.44 3.72
C ALA A 10 -3.61 -15.96 4.00
N ILE A 11 -4.66 -15.35 3.44
CA ILE A 11 -4.94 -13.92 3.64
C ILE A 11 -6.35 -13.70 4.20
N ASP A 12 -6.42 -13.01 5.32
CA ASP A 12 -7.66 -12.48 5.88
C ASP A 12 -7.74 -10.97 5.61
N VAL A 13 -8.98 -10.49 5.47
CA VAL A 13 -9.33 -9.08 5.31
C VAL A 13 -10.33 -8.65 6.39
N CYS A 14 -10.20 -7.40 6.84
CA CYS A 14 -11.16 -6.72 7.70
C CYS A 14 -11.46 -5.34 7.13
N ASP A 15 -12.73 -5.00 6.98
CA ASP A 15 -13.13 -3.61 6.71
C ASP A 15 -13.28 -2.85 8.03
N VAL A 16 -12.83 -1.61 8.03
CA VAL A 16 -12.92 -0.67 9.14
C VAL A 16 -13.58 0.59 8.60
N GLU A 17 -14.78 0.88 9.10
CA GLU A 17 -15.54 2.08 8.82
C GLU A 17 -15.78 2.78 10.17
N ASP A 18 -15.59 4.10 10.26
CA ASP A 18 -16.08 4.84 11.43
C ASP A 18 -17.54 5.26 11.23
N ASP A 19 -18.28 5.37 12.33
CA ASP A 19 -19.62 5.92 12.33
C ASP A 19 -19.58 7.39 11.87
N GLY A 20 -20.06 7.65 10.65
CA GLY A 20 -20.05 8.98 10.01
C GLY A 20 -18.79 9.32 9.20
N ALA A 21 -17.94 8.35 8.89
CA ALA A 21 -16.58 8.59 8.40
C ALA A 21 -16.46 9.22 7.00
N ALA A 22 -15.56 10.19 6.89
CA ALA A 22 -15.01 10.68 5.62
C ALA A 22 -14.07 9.65 4.93
N THR A 23 -13.63 8.60 5.64
CA THR A 23 -12.68 7.59 5.15
C THR A 23 -13.09 6.17 5.57
N ARG A 24 -12.65 5.18 4.80
CA ARG A 24 -12.83 3.75 5.05
C ARG A 24 -11.49 3.07 4.84
N ALA A 25 -11.11 2.17 5.74
CA ALA A 25 -9.90 1.39 5.63
C ALA A 25 -10.23 -0.09 5.45
N ARG A 26 -9.47 -0.77 4.61
CA ARG A 26 -9.50 -2.23 4.48
C ARG A 26 -8.13 -2.75 4.88
N LEU A 27 -8.08 -3.58 5.91
CA LEU A 27 -6.86 -4.15 6.48
C LEU A 27 -6.68 -5.59 6.00
N TYR A 28 -5.45 -6.00 5.77
CA TYR A 28 -5.08 -7.31 5.27
C TYR A 28 -4.02 -7.91 6.18
N ARG A 29 -4.10 -9.22 6.43
CA ARG A 29 -3.09 -9.95 7.22
C ARG A 29 -2.85 -11.35 6.66
N SER A 30 -1.64 -11.85 6.90
CA SER A 30 -1.32 -13.27 6.71
C SER A 30 -2.00 -14.11 7.79
N THR A 31 -2.49 -15.30 7.42
CA THR A 31 -2.94 -16.36 8.32
C THR A 31 -1.91 -17.49 8.46
N ARG A 32 -0.77 -17.39 7.76
CA ARG A 32 0.38 -18.27 7.99
C ARG A 32 1.15 -17.79 9.23
N GLY A 33 1.75 -18.73 9.97
CA GLY A 33 2.56 -18.47 11.17
C GLY A 33 1.76 -18.31 12.48
N ARG A 34 1.98 -19.27 13.40
CA ARG A 34 1.62 -19.42 14.84
C ARG A 34 0.28 -18.87 15.37
N GLY A 35 -0.37 -19.72 16.17
CA GLY A 35 -1.69 -19.50 16.73
C GLY A 35 -1.87 -18.25 17.60
N GLY A 36 -3.12 -17.78 17.64
CA GLY A 36 -3.68 -17.01 18.74
C GLY A 36 -3.39 -15.51 18.76
N ASP A 37 -2.15 -15.10 18.54
CA ASP A 37 -1.80 -13.67 18.61
C ASP A 37 -1.93 -13.04 17.22
N ALA A 38 -3.00 -12.26 17.06
CA ALA A 38 -3.29 -11.47 15.87
C ALA A 38 -2.13 -10.49 15.61
N ARG A 39 -1.15 -10.91 14.79
CA ARG A 39 -0.11 -10.00 14.29
C ARG A 39 -0.79 -8.75 13.72
N ALA A 40 -0.19 -7.59 14.01
CA ALA A 40 -0.60 -6.31 13.46
C ALA A 40 -0.78 -6.43 11.93
N PRO A 41 -1.89 -5.92 11.36
CA PRO A 41 -2.09 -5.99 9.92
C PRO A 41 -0.98 -5.24 9.18
N PRO A 42 -0.20 -5.92 8.31
CA PRO A 42 0.92 -5.30 7.62
C PRO A 42 0.49 -4.49 6.39
N LEU A 43 -0.77 -4.54 5.97
CA LEU A 43 -1.22 -3.91 4.73
C LEU A 43 -2.62 -3.33 4.93
N ALA A 44 -2.81 -2.11 4.42
CA ALA A 44 -4.05 -1.38 4.46
C ALA A 44 -4.32 -0.64 3.15
N ARG A 45 -5.61 -0.50 2.82
CA ARG A 45 -6.11 0.38 1.76
C ARG A 45 -7.08 1.38 2.37
N VAL A 46 -6.80 2.66 2.22
CA VAL A 46 -7.65 3.77 2.71
C VAL A 46 -8.30 4.48 1.53
N LEU A 47 -9.61 4.70 1.59
CA LEU A 47 -10.38 5.41 0.56
C LEU A 47 -11.42 6.32 1.22
N GLY A 48 -11.80 7.40 0.54
CA GLY A 48 -12.89 8.29 0.95
C GLY A 48 -13.12 9.35 -0.11
N GLU A 49 -14.25 10.05 -0.06
CA GLU A 49 -14.61 11.08 -1.06
C GLU A 49 -13.52 12.16 -1.21
N LYS A 50 -12.89 12.51 -0.08
CA LYS A 50 -11.83 13.53 0.01
C LYS A 50 -10.42 12.96 0.07
N VAL A 51 -10.28 11.63 -0.01
CA VAL A 51 -8.98 10.95 -0.03
C VAL A 51 -8.54 10.91 -1.49
N ARG A 52 -7.96 12.02 -1.97
CA ARG A 52 -7.32 12.09 -3.29
C ARG A 52 -6.00 12.82 -3.16
N PHE A 53 -4.95 12.26 -3.74
CA PHE A 53 -3.65 12.94 -3.72
C PHE A 53 -3.75 14.24 -4.55
N PRO A 54 -3.45 15.40 -3.96
CA PRO A 54 -3.75 16.68 -4.59
C PRO A 54 -2.81 16.98 -5.77
N SER A 55 -3.39 17.31 -6.92
CA SER A 55 -2.66 17.64 -8.16
C SER A 55 -1.73 18.85 -7.99
N ARG A 56 -2.12 19.85 -7.19
CA ARG A 56 -1.25 21.00 -6.90
C ARG A 56 0.02 20.57 -6.12
N ALA A 57 -0.12 19.67 -5.16
CA ALA A 57 1.05 19.15 -4.42
C ALA A 57 1.92 18.27 -5.30
N SER A 58 1.34 17.50 -6.23
CA SER A 58 2.12 16.70 -7.17
C SER A 58 2.98 17.57 -8.09
N VAL A 59 2.44 18.67 -8.60
CA VAL A 59 3.20 19.65 -9.40
C VAL A 59 4.31 20.28 -8.57
N ALA A 60 4.00 20.73 -7.35
CA ALA A 60 4.99 21.37 -6.48
C ALA A 60 6.15 20.42 -6.10
N LEU A 61 5.84 19.18 -5.70
CA LEU A 61 6.85 18.16 -5.36
C LEU A 61 7.71 17.78 -6.58
N ARG A 62 7.10 17.70 -7.77
CA ARG A 62 7.86 17.46 -9.01
C ARG A 62 8.75 18.65 -9.38
N ALA A 63 8.24 19.87 -9.26
CA ALA A 63 8.97 21.09 -9.59
C ALA A 63 10.16 21.35 -8.64
N ALA A 64 10.00 21.03 -7.35
CA ALA A 64 11.07 21.10 -6.36
C ALA A 64 12.17 20.03 -6.59
N GLY A 65 12.00 19.13 -7.57
CA GLY A 65 12.89 18.01 -7.84
C GLY A 65 13.03 17.01 -6.69
N ALA A 66 12.27 17.19 -5.61
CA ALA A 66 12.59 16.61 -4.32
C ALA A 66 11.41 16.60 -3.34
N ARG A 67 11.59 15.69 -2.39
CA ARG A 67 10.72 15.21 -1.33
C ARG A 67 10.22 16.35 -0.44
N ALA A 68 9.18 16.12 0.35
CA ALA A 68 8.82 16.98 1.48
C ALA A 68 8.75 16.17 2.76
N ARG A 69 9.07 16.78 3.90
CA ARG A 69 8.90 16.15 5.21
C ARG A 69 7.53 16.52 5.76
N TRP A 70 6.97 15.65 6.57
CA TRP A 70 5.73 15.92 7.25
C TRP A 70 5.72 15.35 8.66
N THR A 71 4.93 16.00 9.51
CA THR A 71 4.62 15.56 10.87
C THR A 71 3.12 15.66 11.08
N CYS A 72 2.56 14.78 11.90
CA CYS A 72 1.15 14.83 12.24
C CYS A 72 0.89 14.32 13.65
N ASP A 73 -0.11 14.90 14.30
CA ASP A 73 -0.63 14.52 15.60
C ASP A 73 -2.15 14.77 15.66
N ASP A 74 -2.72 14.68 16.87
CA ASP A 74 -4.15 14.93 17.13
C ASP A 74 -4.58 16.37 16.86
N ARG A 75 -3.64 17.33 16.87
CA ARG A 75 -3.91 18.76 16.63
C ARG A 75 -3.84 19.12 15.16
N GLY A 76 -3.09 18.37 14.35
CA GLY A 76 -3.05 18.54 12.91
C GLY A 76 -1.81 17.97 12.25
N CYS A 77 -1.72 18.12 10.93
CA CYS A 77 -0.51 17.79 10.19
C CYS A 77 0.18 19.05 9.68
N ARG A 78 1.51 18.98 9.57
CA ARG A 78 2.36 20.02 9.03
C ARG A 78 3.31 19.43 7.99
N VAL A 79 3.42 20.08 6.84
CA VAL A 79 4.37 19.71 5.79
C VAL A 79 5.44 20.80 5.66
N GLU A 80 6.69 20.37 5.60
CA GLU A 80 7.86 21.22 5.42
C GLU A 80 8.54 20.83 4.09
N GLY A 81 8.44 21.71 3.10
CA GLY A 81 9.17 21.59 1.84
C GLY A 81 10.65 21.97 2.01
N PHE A 82 11.53 21.42 1.17
CA PHE A 82 12.98 21.68 1.26
C PHE A 82 13.40 23.05 0.70
N ASP A 83 12.57 23.70 -0.11
CA ASP A 83 12.76 25.10 -0.55
C ASP A 83 11.49 25.91 -0.26
N ALA A 84 11.51 26.59 0.89
CA ALA A 84 10.42 27.41 1.37
C ALA A 84 10.37 28.76 0.61
N ALA A 85 9.67 28.79 -0.52
CA ALA A 85 9.29 30.06 -1.17
C ALA A 85 7.77 30.24 -1.38
N GLU A 86 6.93 29.22 -1.15
CA GLU A 86 5.49 29.33 -1.38
C GLU A 86 4.63 28.72 -0.26
N ALA A 87 4.85 29.18 0.98
CA ALA A 87 3.89 28.97 2.07
C ALA A 87 2.75 30.01 1.97
N SER A 88 1.98 30.01 0.88
CA SER A 88 0.73 30.79 0.84
C SER A 88 -0.36 30.07 1.62
N ALA A 89 -1.32 30.83 2.17
CA ALA A 89 -2.41 30.32 3.00
C ALA A 89 -3.36 29.34 2.27
N ASP A 90 -3.22 29.15 0.96
CA ASP A 90 -3.98 28.22 0.11
C ASP A 90 -3.06 27.37 -0.80
N GLY A 91 -1.78 27.24 -0.41
CA GLY A 91 -0.74 26.60 -1.20
C GLY A 91 -0.87 25.07 -1.32
N PRO A 92 -0.10 24.45 -2.23
CA PRO A 92 -0.07 22.99 -2.45
C PRO A 92 0.18 22.18 -1.16
N TRP A 93 0.92 22.76 -0.21
CA TRP A 93 1.28 22.15 1.07
C TRP A 93 0.09 21.92 1.99
N ARG A 94 -0.90 22.83 2.03
CA ARG A 94 -2.10 22.64 2.85
C ARG A 94 -2.99 21.51 2.34
N SER A 95 -3.07 21.35 1.02
CA SER A 95 -3.80 20.23 0.43
C SER A 95 -3.12 18.90 0.78
N LEU A 96 -1.78 18.87 0.80
CA LEU A 96 -1.01 17.71 1.22
C LEU A 96 -1.14 17.43 2.72
N GLU A 97 -1.12 18.45 3.58
CA GLU A 97 -1.39 18.33 5.02
C GLU A 97 -2.78 17.72 5.26
N ALA A 98 -3.80 18.21 4.57
CA ALA A 98 -5.15 17.67 4.63
C ALA A 98 -5.21 16.22 4.16
N TYR A 99 -4.49 15.87 3.09
CA TYR A 99 -4.40 14.50 2.61
C TYR A 99 -3.74 13.57 3.62
N VAL A 100 -2.59 13.95 4.19
CA VAL A 100 -1.90 13.19 5.25
C VAL A 100 -2.82 13.03 6.46
N LYS A 101 -3.51 14.09 6.87
CA LYS A 101 -4.45 14.05 8.01
C LYS A 101 -5.58 13.07 7.75
N LEU A 102 -6.25 13.16 6.61
CA LEU A 102 -7.40 12.32 6.29
C LEU A 102 -7.00 10.86 6.01
N ALA A 103 -5.98 10.64 5.18
CA ALA A 103 -5.63 9.32 4.67
C ALA A 103 -4.76 8.52 5.64
N ILE A 104 -3.78 9.16 6.30
CA ILE A 104 -2.83 8.48 7.17
C ILE A 104 -3.26 8.61 8.63
N TRP A 105 -3.42 9.83 9.14
CA TRP A 105 -3.71 10.01 10.56
C TRP A 105 -5.11 9.52 10.92
N ASP A 106 -6.17 10.14 10.41
CA ASP A 106 -7.56 9.75 10.69
C ASP A 106 -7.90 8.40 10.06
N GLY A 107 -7.39 8.15 8.85
CA GLY A 107 -7.65 6.94 8.09
C GLY A 107 -7.01 5.68 8.67
N LEU A 108 -5.90 5.76 9.40
CA LEU A 108 -5.17 4.60 9.92
C LEU A 108 -4.76 4.74 11.39
N LEU A 109 -4.07 5.82 11.74
CA LEU A 109 -3.32 5.93 12.99
C LEU A 109 -4.18 6.36 14.19
N ALA A 110 -5.26 7.11 13.99
CA ALA A 110 -6.14 7.59 15.05
C ALA A 110 -6.83 6.46 15.83
N ARG A 111 -6.81 5.23 15.30
CA ARG A 111 -7.35 4.01 15.92
C ARG A 111 -6.28 3.19 16.65
N THR A 112 -5.07 3.74 16.77
CA THR A 112 -3.92 3.11 17.43
C THR A 112 -3.53 3.91 18.67
N GLU A 113 -2.47 3.49 19.37
CA GLU A 113 -1.88 4.25 20.48
C GLU A 113 -0.94 5.38 20.01
N ALA A 114 -0.88 5.65 18.70
CA ALA A 114 -0.03 6.70 18.15
C ALA A 114 -0.44 8.08 18.66
N THR A 115 0.53 8.83 19.18
CA THR A 115 0.38 10.23 19.56
C THR A 115 1.05 11.18 18.57
N ARG A 116 1.90 10.65 17.69
CA ARG A 116 2.52 11.40 16.58
C ARG A 116 2.90 10.48 15.43
N ALA A 117 3.02 11.04 14.23
CA ALA A 117 3.60 10.39 13.06
C ALA A 117 4.48 11.37 12.30
N ALA A 118 5.52 10.85 11.65
CA ALA A 118 6.42 11.66 10.85
C ALA A 118 6.99 10.86 9.69
N GLY A 119 7.31 11.56 8.60
CA GLY A 119 7.81 10.92 7.41
C GLY A 119 8.22 11.90 6.33
N ASP A 120 8.45 11.33 5.14
CA ASP A 120 8.65 12.06 3.91
C ASP A 120 7.62 11.65 2.85
N VAL A 121 7.45 12.50 1.85
CA VAL A 121 6.68 12.23 0.64
C VAL A 121 7.49 12.57 -0.59
N GLU A 122 7.44 11.71 -1.58
CA GLU A 122 8.08 11.86 -2.88
C GLU A 122 7.05 11.63 -3.99
N VAL A 123 7.11 12.42 -5.06
CA VAL A 123 6.28 12.18 -6.26
C VAL A 123 7.20 11.89 -7.43
N PHE A 124 7.02 10.73 -8.04
CA PHE A 124 7.84 10.29 -9.17
C PHE A 124 7.02 9.50 -10.19
N ALA A 125 7.56 9.35 -11.39
CA ALA A 125 7.08 8.41 -12.39
C ALA A 125 8.18 7.37 -12.62
N PRO A 126 8.02 6.11 -12.17
CA PRO A 126 9.05 5.11 -12.37
C PRO A 126 9.21 4.82 -13.86
N ARG A 127 10.46 4.74 -14.34
CA ARG A 127 10.81 4.45 -15.75
C ARG A 127 11.55 3.12 -15.88
N ASN A 128 11.64 2.58 -17.09
CA ASN A 128 12.52 1.46 -17.47
C ASN A 128 12.31 0.19 -16.62
N GLY A 129 11.07 -0.09 -16.22
CA GLY A 129 10.79 -1.25 -15.36
C GLY A 129 11.28 -1.11 -13.92
N THR A 130 11.58 0.10 -13.45
CA THR A 130 11.89 0.33 -12.03
C THR A 130 10.74 -0.21 -11.17
N ASN A 131 11.08 -0.95 -10.11
CA ASN A 131 10.14 -1.53 -9.15
C ASN A 131 9.15 -2.54 -9.73
N VAL A 132 9.38 -3.14 -10.92
CA VAL A 132 8.55 -4.26 -11.44
C VAL A 132 8.98 -5.63 -10.90
N MET A 133 10.08 -5.66 -10.17
CA MET A 133 10.59 -6.83 -9.46
C MET A 133 10.07 -6.82 -8.03
N TRP A 134 9.85 -8.00 -7.44
CA TRP A 134 9.54 -8.08 -6.00
C TRP A 134 10.72 -7.60 -5.17
N HIS A 135 10.47 -6.65 -4.28
CA HIS A 135 11.48 -6.09 -3.39
C HIS A 135 10.86 -5.65 -2.05
N ARG A 136 11.76 -5.36 -1.13
CA ARG A 136 11.55 -4.55 0.08
C ARG A 136 12.54 -3.40 0.00
N ASP A 137 12.16 -2.23 0.50
CA ASP A 137 13.02 -1.04 0.52
C ASP A 137 13.99 -1.06 1.73
N GLY A 138 13.84 -2.02 2.64
CA GLY A 138 14.77 -2.29 3.75
C GLY A 138 14.40 -1.60 5.05
N TYR A 139 13.15 -1.18 5.19
CA TYR A 139 12.63 -0.54 6.39
C TYR A 139 12.42 -1.56 7.53
N LEU A 140 12.46 -1.06 8.76
CA LEU A 140 12.33 -1.84 9.99
C LEU A 140 10.88 -2.05 10.40
N PRO A 141 10.60 -2.99 11.31
CA PRO A 141 9.24 -3.16 11.81
C PRO A 141 8.70 -1.90 12.51
N GLY A 142 7.46 -1.53 12.20
CA GLY A 142 6.82 -0.27 12.58
C GLY A 142 7.10 0.92 11.64
N GLU A 143 7.78 0.67 10.53
CA GLU A 143 8.01 1.64 9.46
C GLU A 143 7.21 1.26 8.21
N TYR A 144 6.59 2.27 7.60
CA TYR A 144 5.55 2.10 6.59
C TYR A 144 5.88 2.81 5.29
N ILE A 145 5.43 2.22 4.20
CA ILE A 145 5.38 2.85 2.89
C ILE A 145 3.92 2.98 2.46
N GLY A 146 3.53 4.19 2.08
CA GLY A 146 2.23 4.53 1.52
C GLY A 146 2.35 4.89 0.04
N HIS A 147 1.57 4.27 -0.83
CA HIS A 147 1.49 4.59 -2.25
C HIS A 147 0.11 5.11 -2.64
N ALA A 148 0.09 6.24 -3.33
CA ALA A 148 -1.10 6.76 -4.00
C ALA A 148 -0.80 7.03 -5.47
N LEU A 149 -1.75 6.72 -6.34
CA LEU A 149 -1.67 7.17 -7.73
C LEU A 149 -1.98 8.67 -7.76
N VAL A 150 -1.10 9.44 -8.39
CA VAL A 150 -1.36 10.87 -8.62
C VAL A 150 -2.42 10.99 -9.71
N ASP A 151 -3.40 11.87 -9.48
CA ASP A 151 -4.58 12.03 -10.32
C ASP A 151 -4.22 12.07 -11.81
N VAL A 152 -4.83 11.15 -12.53
CA VAL A 152 -4.70 10.89 -13.95
C VAL A 152 -6.04 11.29 -14.51
N GLY A 153 -6.07 12.48 -15.14
CA GLY A 153 -7.31 13.17 -15.51
C GLY A 153 -8.35 12.29 -16.20
N GLU A 154 -9.59 12.77 -16.20
CA GLU A 154 -10.73 12.12 -16.87
C GLU A 154 -10.38 11.80 -18.34
N GLY A 155 -10.08 10.53 -18.62
CA GLY A 155 -9.56 10.06 -19.91
C GLY A 155 -8.39 9.07 -19.85
N GLY A 156 -7.85 8.75 -18.66
CA GLY A 156 -6.69 7.88 -18.49
C GLY A 156 -6.92 6.38 -18.77
N GLU A 157 -7.20 5.99 -20.02
CA GLU A 157 -6.98 4.62 -20.49
C GLU A 157 -5.47 4.27 -20.55
N ASP A 158 -4.60 5.29 -20.58
CA ASP A 158 -3.15 5.18 -20.85
C ASP A 158 -2.26 5.11 -19.60
N VAL A 159 -2.85 4.95 -18.41
CA VAL A 159 -2.14 5.00 -17.10
C VAL A 159 -1.49 3.67 -16.73
N GLY A 160 -1.97 2.55 -17.29
CA GLY A 160 -1.46 1.19 -17.09
C GLY A 160 -1.34 0.75 -15.60
N GLY A 161 -2.08 -0.27 -15.18
CA GLY A 161 -1.93 -0.84 -13.83
C GLY A 161 -2.42 0.08 -12.70
N ARG A 162 -3.74 0.10 -12.48
CA ARG A 162 -4.45 0.89 -11.44
C ARG A 162 -4.27 0.36 -10.02
N TRP A 163 -3.48 -0.69 -9.83
CA TRP A 163 -3.25 -1.35 -8.55
C TRP A 163 -1.76 -1.39 -8.21
N PHE A 164 -1.48 -1.76 -6.97
CA PHE A 164 -0.16 -2.13 -6.47
C PHE A 164 -0.17 -3.61 -6.08
N GLU A 165 0.96 -4.29 -6.26
CA GLU A 165 1.07 -5.73 -5.98
C GLU A 165 1.90 -5.94 -4.72
N HIS A 166 1.36 -6.74 -3.79
CA HIS A 166 2.02 -7.08 -2.54
C HIS A 166 2.07 -8.60 -2.37
N ALA A 167 3.03 -9.06 -1.58
CA ALA A 167 3.03 -10.40 -1.04
C ALA A 167 3.36 -10.34 0.46
N LEU A 168 2.43 -10.82 1.29
CA LEU A 168 2.58 -10.81 2.74
C LEU A 168 3.38 -12.05 3.15
N ALA A 169 4.69 -11.87 3.32
CA ALA A 169 5.58 -12.96 3.69
C ALA A 169 5.67 -13.03 5.22
N ASP A 170 5.65 -14.23 5.79
CA ASP A 170 5.99 -14.38 7.19
C ASP A 170 7.51 -14.33 7.36
N ASP A 171 7.98 -13.55 8.32
CA ASP A 171 9.41 -13.35 8.60
C ASP A 171 10.19 -14.65 8.92
N ASP A 172 9.50 -15.70 9.39
CA ASP A 172 10.14 -16.92 9.91
C ASP A 172 10.44 -17.99 8.86
N ALA A 173 10.18 -17.72 7.58
CA ALA A 173 10.51 -18.67 6.50
C ALA A 173 12.03 -18.78 6.21
N SER A 174 12.88 -18.24 7.10
CA SER A 174 14.29 -18.63 7.20
C SER A 174 14.48 -20.05 7.75
N ASP A 175 13.51 -20.60 8.50
CA ASP A 175 13.61 -21.92 9.16
C ASP A 175 12.69 -23.00 8.58
N ALA A 176 11.92 -22.71 7.53
CA ALA A 176 11.13 -23.73 6.84
C ALA A 176 12.00 -24.50 5.83
N SER A 177 12.24 -25.77 6.12
CA SER A 177 12.90 -26.72 5.23
C SER A 177 12.38 -26.62 3.80
N THR A 178 13.32 -26.65 2.87
CA THR A 178 13.22 -26.52 1.41
C THR A 178 12.43 -27.64 0.72
N THR A 179 11.15 -27.81 1.04
CA THR A 179 10.30 -28.80 0.37
C THR A 179 9.20 -28.12 -0.43
N ASP A 180 9.43 -28.06 -1.75
CA ASP A 180 8.44 -28.10 -2.83
C ASP A 180 7.24 -27.15 -2.75
N ALA A 181 7.50 -25.84 -2.65
CA ALA A 181 6.49 -24.87 -3.08
C ALA A 181 6.47 -24.81 -4.62
N GLU A 182 5.53 -25.51 -5.25
CA GLU A 182 5.29 -25.39 -6.69
C GLU A 182 4.93 -23.93 -7.04
N HIS A 183 5.81 -23.28 -7.82
CA HIS A 183 5.68 -21.89 -8.19
C HIS A 183 4.75 -21.75 -9.39
N VAL A 184 3.48 -21.45 -9.12
CA VAL A 184 2.45 -21.48 -10.15
C VAL A 184 2.23 -20.12 -10.86
N VAL A 185 2.75 -19.01 -10.34
CA VAL A 185 2.72 -17.72 -11.03
C VAL A 185 4.05 -17.52 -11.79
N ASP A 186 4.03 -17.05 -13.04
CA ASP A 186 5.28 -16.65 -13.74
C ASP A 186 5.87 -15.40 -13.08
N PHE A 187 6.68 -15.67 -12.06
CA PHE A 187 7.29 -14.65 -11.23
C PHE A 187 8.43 -13.93 -11.94
N GLY A 188 9.02 -14.50 -13.01
CA GLY A 188 10.14 -13.93 -13.74
C GLY A 188 11.24 -13.37 -12.82
N ASN A 189 12.30 -14.17 -12.62
CA ASN A 189 13.53 -13.91 -11.87
C ASN A 189 13.57 -14.39 -10.40
N GLN A 190 14.63 -15.16 -10.11
CA GLN A 190 14.84 -16.01 -8.94
C GLN A 190 15.87 -15.40 -7.98
N SER A 191 15.47 -14.41 -7.17
CA SER A 191 16.27 -14.06 -5.99
C SER A 191 15.80 -14.90 -4.80
N ILE A 192 16.65 -15.15 -3.81
CA ILE A 192 16.25 -15.86 -2.57
C ILE A 192 15.04 -15.19 -1.91
N ALA A 193 14.91 -13.87 -2.06
CA ALA A 193 13.81 -13.08 -1.52
C ALA A 193 12.45 -13.39 -2.19
N THR A 194 12.42 -13.83 -3.47
CA THR A 194 11.17 -14.21 -4.15
C THR A 194 10.64 -15.58 -3.74
N ARG A 195 11.41 -16.39 -3.00
CA ARG A 195 10.98 -17.72 -2.52
C ARG A 195 9.82 -17.64 -1.52
N LEU A 196 9.64 -16.49 -0.86
CA LEU A 196 8.54 -16.24 0.07
C LEU A 196 7.27 -15.73 -0.62
N VAL A 197 7.35 -15.44 -1.93
CA VAL A 197 6.24 -14.93 -2.72
C VAL A 197 5.58 -16.09 -3.47
N CYS A 198 4.28 -16.26 -3.27
CA CYS A 198 3.50 -17.31 -3.92
C CYS A 198 2.06 -16.83 -4.17
N ALA A 199 1.28 -17.62 -4.91
CA ALA A 199 -0.13 -17.31 -5.15
C ALA A 199 -0.94 -17.22 -3.84
N GLU A 200 -0.51 -17.94 -2.79
CA GLU A 200 -1.22 -18.02 -1.51
C GLU A 200 -1.03 -16.80 -0.58
N ASN A 201 -0.12 -15.88 -0.90
CA ASN A 201 0.05 -14.66 -0.10
C ASN A 201 0.07 -13.37 -0.94
N PHE A 202 -0.34 -13.48 -2.20
CA PHE A 202 -0.40 -12.38 -3.14
C PHE A 202 -1.63 -11.49 -2.89
N VAL A 203 -1.41 -10.17 -2.73
CA VAL A 203 -2.47 -9.20 -2.47
C VAL A 203 -2.36 -8.02 -3.46
N PRO A 204 -3.17 -8.01 -4.53
CA PRO A 204 -3.29 -6.85 -5.40
C PRO A 204 -4.27 -5.85 -4.79
N ILE A 205 -3.84 -4.59 -4.68
CA ILE A 205 -4.63 -3.51 -4.09
C ILE A 205 -4.94 -2.47 -5.16
N ASP A 206 -6.20 -2.37 -5.55
CA ASP A 206 -6.70 -1.32 -6.44
C ASP A 206 -6.57 0.07 -5.78
N ALA A 207 -5.75 0.93 -6.38
CA ALA A 207 -5.47 2.28 -5.91
C ALA A 207 -6.30 3.35 -6.66
N SER A 208 -7.27 2.95 -7.48
CA SER A 208 -8.18 3.87 -8.14
C SER A 208 -9.08 4.63 -7.15
N GLY A 209 -9.64 5.74 -7.62
CA GLY A 209 -10.52 6.59 -6.82
C GLY A 209 -9.80 7.43 -5.75
N GLY A 210 -8.48 7.53 -5.82
CA GLY A 210 -7.65 8.30 -4.87
C GLY A 210 -7.20 7.52 -3.64
N ALA A 211 -7.34 6.20 -3.64
CA ALA A 211 -6.96 5.39 -2.48
C ALA A 211 -5.47 5.50 -2.13
N LEU A 212 -5.18 5.46 -0.83
CA LEU A 212 -3.83 5.28 -0.28
C LEU A 212 -3.63 3.82 0.09
N VAL A 213 -2.55 3.21 -0.39
CA VAL A 213 -2.17 1.84 -0.05
C VAL A 213 -0.96 1.87 0.85
N VAL A 214 -1.10 1.43 2.10
CA VAL A 214 -0.05 1.49 3.12
C VAL A 214 0.37 0.09 3.51
N PHE A 215 1.67 -0.17 3.59
CA PHE A 215 2.21 -1.45 4.02
C PHE A 215 3.46 -1.32 4.89
N GLU A 216 3.65 -2.27 5.80
CA GLU A 216 4.87 -2.45 6.60
C GLU A 216 5.90 -3.17 5.73
N ASP A 217 6.89 -2.43 5.21
CA ASP A 217 7.88 -2.93 4.24
C ASP A 217 8.76 -4.05 4.82
N ALA A 218 8.91 -4.11 6.14
CA ALA A 218 9.61 -5.21 6.82
C ALA A 218 9.04 -6.59 6.46
N VAL A 219 7.71 -6.70 6.26
CA VAL A 219 7.00 -7.98 6.11
C VAL A 219 6.18 -8.07 4.82
N ALA A 220 6.06 -6.98 4.06
CA ALA A 220 5.37 -6.95 2.78
C ALA A 220 6.37 -6.76 1.63
N PHE A 221 6.53 -7.79 0.81
CA PHE A 221 7.12 -7.61 -0.51
C PHE A 221 6.16 -6.82 -1.39
N HIS A 222 6.71 -5.96 -2.24
CA HIS A 222 5.88 -5.15 -3.12
C HIS A 222 6.53 -4.93 -4.49
N ARG A 223 5.69 -4.59 -5.47
CA ARG A 223 6.11 -4.17 -6.82
C ARG A 223 5.02 -3.41 -7.55
N SER A 224 5.42 -2.74 -8.63
CA SER A 224 4.51 -2.26 -9.66
C SER A 224 4.05 -3.42 -10.56
N PRO A 225 2.80 -3.40 -11.04
CA PRO A 225 2.29 -4.47 -11.91
C PRO A 225 3.11 -4.59 -13.19
N LYS A 226 3.43 -5.82 -13.62
CA LYS A 226 4.12 -6.06 -14.91
C LYS A 226 3.31 -5.52 -16.10
N THR A 227 1.98 -5.51 -15.99
CA THR A 227 1.06 -4.95 -16.99
C THR A 227 1.13 -3.43 -17.10
N ALA A 228 1.74 -2.75 -16.11
CA ALA A 228 2.00 -1.32 -16.17
C ALA A 228 3.25 -0.96 -17.00
N SER A 229 3.99 -1.93 -17.54
CA SER A 229 5.28 -1.71 -18.23
C SER A 229 5.25 -0.59 -19.27
N ARG A 230 4.23 -0.55 -20.14
CA ARG A 230 4.06 0.51 -21.15
C ARG A 230 3.85 1.90 -20.52
N ALA A 231 3.09 1.97 -19.43
CA ALA A 231 2.86 3.22 -18.72
C ALA A 231 4.09 3.68 -17.93
N LEU A 232 4.89 2.74 -17.41
CA LEU A 232 6.18 3.02 -16.81
C LEU A 232 7.18 3.54 -17.86
N GLU A 233 7.23 2.94 -19.05
CA GLU A 233 8.05 3.43 -20.16
C GLU A 233 7.67 4.85 -20.61
N ARG A 234 6.37 5.16 -20.61
CA ARG A 234 5.82 6.48 -20.96
C ARG A 234 5.83 7.48 -19.81
N GLU A 235 6.25 7.07 -18.61
CA GLU A 235 6.19 7.87 -17.38
C GLU A 235 4.78 8.39 -17.05
N SER A 236 3.73 7.72 -17.57
CA SER A 236 2.33 8.10 -17.36
C SER A 236 1.76 7.59 -16.03
N ARG A 237 2.44 6.63 -15.38
CA ARG A 237 2.09 6.13 -14.04
C ARG A 237 2.82 6.89 -12.95
N ALA A 238 2.26 8.02 -12.54
CA ALA A 238 2.77 8.86 -11.47
C ALA A 238 2.35 8.33 -10.07
N ILE A 239 3.31 8.20 -9.15
CA ILE A 239 3.09 7.71 -7.79
C ILE A 239 3.53 8.79 -6.80
N ALA A 240 2.70 9.02 -5.78
CA ALA A 240 3.11 9.64 -4.53
C ALA A 240 3.46 8.55 -3.51
N ARG A 241 4.71 8.52 -3.07
CA ARG A 241 5.21 7.60 -2.04
C ARG A 241 5.40 8.34 -0.73
N PHE A 242 4.89 7.78 0.35
CA PHE A 242 5.02 8.28 1.71
C PHE A 242 5.82 7.27 2.52
N ASN A 243 6.98 7.65 3.05
CA ASN A 243 7.73 6.80 3.97
C ASN A 243 7.56 7.37 5.37
N PHE A 244 7.10 6.58 6.34
CA PHE A 244 6.76 7.12 7.65
C PHE A 244 6.76 6.10 8.79
N SER A 245 6.80 6.63 10.00
CA SER A 245 6.58 5.88 11.23
C SER A 245 5.59 6.63 12.13
N ALA A 246 4.84 5.87 12.91
CA ALA A 246 3.98 6.39 13.97
C ALA A 246 4.62 6.07 15.33
N TYR A 247 4.40 6.91 16.33
CA TYR A 247 4.99 6.74 17.65
C TYR A 247 3.96 6.97 18.76
N ASP A 248 4.09 6.18 19.83
CA ASP A 248 3.33 6.36 21.07
C ASP A 248 3.91 7.51 21.92
N ALA A 249 3.27 7.78 23.06
CA ALA A 249 3.71 8.80 24.01
C ALA A 249 5.13 8.57 24.58
N CYS A 250 5.64 7.34 24.51
CA CYS A 250 6.97 6.95 24.94
C CYS A 250 8.02 7.01 23.82
N GLY A 251 7.61 7.33 22.59
CA GLY A 251 8.48 7.38 21.41
C GLY A 251 8.74 6.03 20.75
N ARG A 252 8.00 4.97 21.11
CA ARG A 252 8.11 3.65 20.48
C ARG A 252 7.30 3.60 19.19
N THR A 253 7.76 2.85 18.19
CA THR A 253 7.01 2.71 16.93
C THR A 253 5.69 1.98 17.16
N VAL A 254 4.62 2.52 16.58
CA VAL A 254 3.27 1.97 16.67
C VAL A 254 2.94 1.27 15.38
N ARG A 255 2.41 0.05 15.49
CA ARG A 255 1.94 -0.68 14.32
C ARG A 255 0.48 -0.39 14.00
N LEU A 256 0.09 -0.62 12.75
CA LEU A 256 -1.33 -0.67 12.40
C LEU A 256 -2.04 -1.67 13.33
N ALA A 257 -3.21 -1.31 13.81
CA ALA A 257 -4.02 -2.16 14.66
C ALA A 257 -5.39 -2.34 14.03
N SER A 258 -5.93 -3.56 14.12
CA SER A 258 -7.34 -3.78 13.85
C SER A 258 -8.18 -3.44 15.08
N PRO A 259 -9.44 -3.02 14.89
CA PRO A 259 -10.38 -2.88 16.00
C PRO A 259 -10.44 -4.16 16.87
N PRO A 260 -10.62 -4.06 18.20
CA PRO A 260 -10.71 -5.23 19.07
C PRO A 260 -11.81 -6.23 18.71
N ASN A 261 -12.87 -5.75 18.05
CA ASN A 261 -14.01 -6.51 17.55
C ASN A 261 -14.00 -6.69 16.01
N ALA A 262 -12.84 -6.54 15.38
CA ALA A 262 -12.64 -6.74 13.95
C ALA A 262 -13.13 -8.12 13.51
N THR A 263 -14.04 -8.15 12.55
CA THR A 263 -14.47 -9.39 11.91
C THR A 263 -13.59 -9.64 10.70
N TRP A 264 -12.68 -10.59 10.84
CA TRP A 264 -11.81 -11.05 9.77
C TRP A 264 -12.51 -12.10 8.93
N ARG A 265 -12.34 -12.01 7.62
CA ARG A 265 -12.85 -13.00 6.66
C ARG A 265 -11.79 -13.32 5.61
N PRO A 266 -11.82 -14.50 4.99
CA PRO A 266 -10.92 -14.81 3.89
C PRO A 266 -11.01 -13.74 2.78
N PHE A 267 -9.85 -13.34 2.25
CA PHE A 267 -9.78 -12.35 1.17
C PHE A 267 -10.01 -13.00 -0.20
N ASP A 268 -11.03 -12.56 -0.94
CA ASP A 268 -11.62 -13.30 -2.06
C ASP A 268 -12.03 -12.38 -3.26
N ASP A 269 -11.06 -11.80 -3.98
CA ASP A 269 -11.27 -10.82 -5.09
C ASP A 269 -10.84 -11.27 -6.52
N ARG A 270 -10.86 -12.57 -6.85
CA ARG A 270 -10.36 -13.21 -8.10
C ARG A 270 -10.90 -12.62 -9.39
N ASP A 271 -12.22 -12.52 -9.49
CA ASP A 271 -12.89 -12.08 -10.73
C ASP A 271 -12.49 -10.63 -11.05
N ARG A 272 -12.38 -9.80 -10.00
CA ARG A 272 -11.89 -8.43 -10.11
C ARG A 272 -10.41 -8.39 -10.51
N ILE A 273 -9.58 -9.32 -10.04
CA ILE A 273 -8.17 -9.38 -10.43
C ILE A 273 -8.04 -9.76 -11.91
N ALA A 274 -8.78 -10.76 -12.39
CA ALA A 274 -8.75 -11.16 -13.80
C ALA A 274 -9.20 -10.01 -14.73
N GLU A 275 -10.27 -9.31 -14.34
CA GLU A 275 -10.77 -8.12 -15.05
C GLU A 275 -9.75 -6.97 -15.07
N LEU A 276 -9.16 -6.64 -13.92
CA LEU A 276 -8.22 -5.52 -13.79
C LEU A 276 -6.89 -5.78 -14.49
N SER A 277 -6.37 -7.00 -14.39
CA SER A 277 -5.03 -7.33 -14.87
C SER A 277 -5.00 -7.75 -16.34
N GLY A 278 -6.13 -8.14 -16.93
CA GLY A 278 -6.14 -8.85 -18.22
C GLY A 278 -5.34 -10.16 -18.18
N VAL A 279 -4.95 -10.60 -16.99
CA VAL A 279 -4.20 -11.80 -16.71
C VAL A 279 -5.23 -12.81 -16.21
N ASP A 280 -5.44 -13.87 -17.00
CA ASP A 280 -6.25 -15.01 -16.59
C ASP A 280 -5.53 -15.72 -15.46
N VAL A 281 -5.89 -15.32 -14.24
CA VAL A 281 -5.20 -15.76 -13.04
C VAL A 281 -5.40 -17.28 -12.81
N ALA A 282 -6.44 -17.89 -13.42
CA ALA A 282 -6.68 -19.33 -13.39
C ALA A 282 -5.57 -20.15 -14.08
N ARG A 283 -4.80 -19.53 -14.98
CA ARG A 283 -3.62 -20.15 -15.60
C ARG A 283 -2.42 -20.27 -14.66
N TYR A 284 -2.50 -19.64 -13.49
CA TYR A 284 -1.49 -19.66 -12.43
C TYR A 284 -1.95 -20.42 -11.19
N VAL A 285 -2.96 -21.29 -11.37
CA VAL A 285 -3.33 -22.36 -10.45
C VAL A 285 -3.07 -23.65 -11.23
N ALA A 286 -2.07 -24.43 -10.83
CA ALA A 286 -1.84 -25.73 -11.41
C ALA A 286 -3.08 -26.54 -11.06
N ASP A 287 -3.72 -27.07 -12.10
CA ASP A 287 -4.74 -28.10 -11.97
C ASP A 287 -4.12 -29.24 -11.14
N PRO A 288 -4.57 -29.51 -9.91
CA PRO A 288 -4.02 -30.58 -9.10
C PRO A 288 -4.58 -31.89 -9.67
N ARG A 289 -3.93 -32.42 -10.70
CA ARG A 289 -4.10 -33.81 -11.12
C ARG A 289 -3.01 -34.68 -10.52
#